data_AF-A0A131YV84-F1
#
_entry.id   AF-A0A131YV84-F1
#
_cell.length_a   1.000
_cell.length_b   1.000
_cell.length_c   1.000
_cell.angle_alpha   90.00
_cell.angle_beta   90.00
_cell.angle_gamma   90.00
#
_symmetry.space_group_name_H-M   'P 1'
#
loop_
_entity.id
_entity.type
_entity.pdbx_description
1 polymer ?
#
loop_
_entity_poly.entity_id
_entity_poly.type
_entity_poly.pdbx_seq_one_letter_code
_entity_poly.pdbx_strand_id
1 'polypeptide(L)'
;MKELTFALVILLAFDPILVVHGTNSCYEPAHGCPRVTKGKGREVWLQLRGKSTCYKISTSGCTGHGFPKLWDCLNWCVGGGD
;
A
#
# COMPACT_ATOMS: atom_id res chain seq x y z
N MET A 1 -3.94 -43.29 27.33
CA MET A 1 -3.10 -42.08 27.28
C MET A 1 -2.74 -41.91 25.81
N LYS A 2 -3.61 -41.38 24.93
CA LYS A 2 -4.36 -40.10 24.99
C LYS A 2 -3.37 -38.97 25.30
N GLU A 3 -3.43 -37.90 24.53
CA GLU A 3 -2.48 -36.77 24.50
C GLU A 3 -1.34 -36.93 23.48
N LEU A 4 -1.63 -36.77 22.18
CA LEU A 4 -0.68 -36.14 21.22
C LEU A 4 -1.32 -35.80 19.85
N THR A 5 -2.64 -35.68 19.76
CA THR A 5 -3.36 -35.41 18.49
C THR A 5 -3.77 -33.94 18.30
N PHE A 6 -3.14 -33.00 19.01
CA PHE A 6 -3.62 -31.60 19.07
C PHE A 6 -2.57 -30.56 18.66
N ALA A 7 -1.81 -30.80 17.60
CA ALA A 7 -0.85 -29.79 17.10
C ALA A 7 -0.77 -29.68 15.56
N LEU A 8 -1.82 -30.08 14.84
CA LEU A 8 -1.81 -30.03 13.36
C LEU A 8 -2.99 -29.23 12.75
N VAL A 9 -3.61 -28.34 13.52
CA VAL A 9 -4.77 -27.53 13.08
C VAL A 9 -4.51 -26.03 13.32
N ILE A 10 -3.31 -25.55 12.96
CA ILE A 10 -3.02 -24.11 12.84
C ILE A 10 -2.26 -23.85 11.53
N LEU A 11 -2.71 -24.47 10.44
CA LEU A 11 -2.43 -23.98 9.08
C LEU A 11 -3.66 -23.22 8.56
N LEU A 12 -4.26 -22.41 9.44
CA LEU A 12 -5.26 -21.43 9.05
C LEU A 12 -4.53 -20.33 8.29
N ALA A 13 -4.64 -20.40 6.96
CA ALA A 13 -4.86 -19.23 6.10
C ALA A 13 -4.03 -17.99 6.46
N PHE A 14 -2.72 -18.16 6.60
CA PHE A 14 -1.84 -17.07 6.25
C PHE A 14 -1.74 -17.14 4.73
N ASP A 15 -2.72 -16.55 4.03
CA ASP A 15 -2.34 -15.83 2.82
C ASP A 15 -1.21 -14.92 3.29
N PRO A 16 0.05 -15.10 2.83
CA PRO A 16 0.93 -13.97 2.86
C PRO A 16 0.24 -12.98 1.94
N ILE A 17 -0.61 -12.12 2.52
CA ILE A 17 -0.78 -10.78 2.01
C ILE A 17 0.65 -10.33 1.95
N LEU A 18 1.23 -10.43 0.75
CA LEU A 18 2.50 -9.89 0.38
C LEU A 18 2.33 -8.42 0.73
N VAL A 19 2.67 -8.08 1.97
CA VAL A 19 3.09 -6.77 2.36
C VAL A 19 4.38 -6.65 1.57
N VAL A 20 4.20 -6.28 0.29
CA VAL A 20 5.24 -5.74 -0.54
C VAL A 20 5.71 -4.56 0.28
N HIS A 21 6.75 -4.79 1.08
CA HIS A 21 7.72 -3.81 1.52
C HIS A 21 8.43 -3.27 0.26
N GLY A 22 7.66 -2.87 -0.74
CA GLY A 22 8.09 -1.90 -1.71
C GLY A 22 8.19 -0.64 -0.90
N THR A 23 9.39 -0.09 -0.83
CA THR A 23 9.65 1.30 -0.53
C THR A 23 8.60 2.16 -1.26
N ASN A 24 7.46 2.43 -0.61
CA ASN A 24 6.36 3.13 -1.25
C ASN A 24 6.82 4.57 -1.43
N SER A 25 7.25 4.89 -2.65
CA SER A 25 7.69 6.23 -2.95
C SER A 25 6.52 7.19 -2.74
N CYS A 26 6.77 8.26 -2.01
CA CYS A 26 5.77 9.27 -1.71
C CYS A 26 5.22 9.96 -2.96
N TYR A 27 5.96 9.96 -4.07
CA TYR A 27 5.63 10.72 -5.26
C TYR A 27 5.26 9.81 -6.42
N GLU A 28 4.52 10.35 -7.40
CA GLU A 28 4.40 9.70 -8.71
C GLU A 28 5.78 9.58 -9.39
N PRO A 29 5.96 8.54 -10.22
CA PRO A 29 7.13 8.43 -11.09
C PRO A 29 7.17 9.61 -12.09
N ALA A 30 8.30 9.84 -12.73
CA ALA A 30 8.50 10.99 -13.63
C ALA A 30 7.45 11.08 -14.76
N HIS A 31 6.97 9.93 -15.25
CA HIS A 31 5.95 9.85 -16.30
C HIS A 31 4.50 9.80 -15.77
N GLY A 32 4.32 9.94 -14.46
CA GLY A 32 3.03 9.81 -13.78
C GLY A 32 2.53 8.37 -13.71
N CYS A 33 1.41 8.18 -13.00
CA CYS A 33 0.71 6.90 -12.99
C CYS A 33 -0.50 6.90 -13.95
N PRO A 34 -0.75 5.79 -14.68
CA PRO A 34 -1.98 5.59 -15.45
C PRO A 34 -3.22 5.84 -14.60
N ARG A 35 -4.01 6.85 -14.96
CA ARG A 35 -5.23 7.20 -14.24
C ARG A 35 -6.42 6.45 -14.81
N VAL A 36 -7.31 6.00 -13.93
CA VAL A 36 -8.53 5.29 -14.32
C VAL A 36 -9.73 6.08 -13.81
N THR A 37 -10.63 6.46 -14.71
CA THR A 37 -11.83 7.23 -14.38
C THR A 37 -13.07 6.37 -14.25
N LYS A 38 -13.04 5.12 -14.76
CA LYS A 38 -14.13 4.14 -14.70
C LYS A 38 -13.59 2.71 -14.57
N GLY A 39 -14.21 1.89 -13.73
CA GLY A 39 -13.86 0.47 -13.56
C GLY A 39 -12.97 0.16 -12.35
N LYS A 40 -12.28 -1.00 -12.39
CA LYS A 40 -11.51 -1.59 -11.27
C LYS A 40 -10.11 -0.98 -11.08
N GLY A 41 -10.01 0.35 -10.94
CA GLY A 41 -8.77 0.99 -10.50
C GLY A 41 -8.54 0.78 -9.00
N ARG A 42 -7.28 0.69 -8.55
CA ARG A 42 -6.96 0.76 -7.13
C ARG A 42 -6.76 2.22 -6.73
N GLU A 43 -7.24 2.58 -5.56
CA GLU A 43 -6.97 3.89 -4.97
C GLU A 43 -5.58 3.90 -4.34
N VAL A 44 -4.82 4.95 -4.60
CA VAL A 44 -3.52 5.21 -3.94
C VAL A 44 -3.42 6.68 -3.54
N TRP A 45 -2.67 6.91 -2.47
CA TRP A 45 -2.38 8.20 -1.87
C TRP A 45 -0.92 8.55 -2.08
N LEU A 46 -0.67 9.71 -2.65
CA LEU A 46 0.66 10.22 -2.99
C LEU A 46 0.82 11.62 -2.41
N GLN A 47 2.03 12.02 -2.07
CA GLN A 47 2.35 13.38 -1.68
C GLN A 47 2.47 14.27 -2.92
N LEU A 48 1.92 15.48 -2.82
CA LEU A 48 2.12 16.50 -3.83
C LEU A 48 3.51 17.13 -3.64
N ARG A 49 4.37 17.09 -4.67
CA ARG A 49 5.74 17.62 -4.60
C ARG A 49 5.75 19.09 -4.16
N GLY A 50 6.59 19.41 -3.18
CA GLY A 50 6.71 20.75 -2.62
C GLY A 50 5.54 21.19 -1.74
N LYS A 51 4.64 20.26 -1.37
CA LYS A 51 3.52 20.51 -0.46
C LYS A 51 3.48 19.46 0.65
N SER A 52 3.11 19.89 1.84
CA SER A 52 2.88 19.02 3.00
C SER A 52 1.47 18.42 2.97
N THR A 53 1.09 17.82 1.85
CA THR A 53 -0.24 17.24 1.67
C THR A 53 -0.22 16.02 0.76
N CYS A 54 -1.20 15.14 0.97
CA CYS A 54 -1.41 13.94 0.17
C CYS A 54 -2.68 14.09 -0.68
N TYR A 55 -2.63 13.54 -1.89
CA TYR A 55 -3.76 13.49 -2.81
C TYR A 55 -4.03 12.05 -3.25
N LYS A 56 -5.29 11.77 -3.59
CA LYS A 56 -5.75 10.46 -4.03
C LYS A 56 -5.84 10.39 -5.55
N ILE A 57 -5.40 9.29 -6.12
CA ILE A 57 -5.71 8.91 -7.51
C ILE A 57 -6.31 7.50 -7.55
N SER A 58 -7.06 7.23 -8.61
CA SER A 58 -7.42 5.86 -9.00
C SER A 58 -6.55 5.44 -10.17
N THR A 59 -5.89 4.29 -10.05
CA THR A 59 -4.88 3.84 -11.02
C THR A 59 -4.96 2.33 -11.28
N SER A 60 -4.68 1.92 -12.51
CA SER A 60 -4.52 0.52 -12.90
C SER A 60 -3.07 0.04 -12.75
N GLY A 61 -2.13 0.96 -12.47
CA GLY A 61 -0.71 0.65 -12.37
C GLY A 61 0.04 1.81 -11.73
N CYS A 62 0.72 1.56 -10.61
CA CYS A 62 1.54 2.55 -9.90
C CYS A 62 2.40 1.77 -8.88
N THR A 63 3.02 0.67 -9.32
CA THR A 63 3.67 -0.30 -8.43
C THR A 63 4.87 0.33 -7.74
N GLY A 64 4.96 0.19 -6.41
CA GLY A 64 6.02 0.81 -5.61
C GLY A 64 5.85 2.32 -5.36
N HIS A 65 4.72 2.90 -5.78
CA HIS A 65 4.40 4.31 -5.56
C HIS A 65 3.08 4.46 -4.80
N GLY A 66 3.09 5.42 -3.87
CA GLY A 66 1.95 5.79 -3.05
C GLY A 66 1.54 4.72 -2.04
N PHE A 67 0.56 5.08 -1.24
CA PHE A 67 0.07 4.29 -0.11
C PHE A 67 -1.41 3.94 -0.29
N PRO A 68 -1.88 2.80 0.24
CA PRO A 68 -3.29 2.45 0.15
C PRO A 68 -4.18 3.36 1.04
N LYS A 69 -3.62 3.99 2.07
CA LYS A 69 -4.36 4.85 3.02
C LYS A 69 -3.75 6.25 3.09
N LEU A 70 -4.62 7.24 3.31
CA LEU A 70 -4.20 8.63 3.54
C LEU A 70 -3.26 8.75 4.75
N TRP A 71 -3.59 8.08 5.85
CA TRP A 71 -2.81 8.13 7.09
C TRP A 71 -1.36 7.69 6.88
N ASP A 72 -1.15 6.62 6.12
CA ASP A 72 0.19 6.14 5.80
C ASP A 72 0.95 7.18 4.97
N CYS A 73 0.32 7.77 3.95
CA CYS A 73 0.94 8.85 3.17
C CYS A 73 1.30 10.05 4.05
N LEU A 74 0.42 10.47 4.96
CA LEU A 74 0.70 11.61 5.84
C LEU A 74 1.86 11.31 6.78
N ASN A 75 1.91 10.15 7.41
CA ASN A 75 2.99 9.83 8.35
C ASN A 75 4.35 9.67 7.66
N TRP A 76 4.39 8.90 6.56
CA TRP A 76 5.66 8.57 5.89
C TRP A 76 6.17 9.72 5.01
N CYS A 77 5.28 10.49 4.37
CA CYS A 77 5.70 11.49 3.38
C CYS A 77 5.66 12.93 3.89
N VAL A 78 4.76 13.24 4.83
CA VAL A 78 4.56 14.61 5.33
C VAL A 78 5.09 14.75 6.75
N GLY A 79 4.85 13.76 7.60
CA GLY A 79 5.24 13.72 9.00
C GLY A 79 6.72 13.48 9.25
N GLY A 80 7.51 13.21 8.20
CA GLY A 80 8.95 12.99 8.31
C GLY A 80 9.30 11.67 8.98
N GLY A 81 8.54 10.60 8.72
CA GLY A 81 8.85 9.24 9.15
C GLY A 81 10.03 8.60 8.41
N ASP A 82 11.17 9.30 8.34
CA ASP A 82 12.50 8.78 8.01
C ASP A 82 13.38 8.82 9.26
#